data_AF-A0A2I0P2B7-F1
#
_entry.id   AF-A0A2I0P2B7-F1
#
_cell.length_a   1.000
_cell.length_b   1.000
_cell.length_c   1.000
_cell.angle_alpha   90.00
_cell.angle_beta   90.00
_cell.angle_gamma   90.00
#
_symmetry.space_group_name_H-M   'P 1'
#
loop_
_entity.id
_entity.type
_entity.pdbx_description
1 polymer ?
#
loop_
_entity_poly.entity_id
_entity_poly.type
_entity_poly.pdbx_seq_one_letter_code
_entity_poly.pdbx_strand_id
1 'polypeptide(L)'
;MKIIVTMGRGGTGKTSFVSMMADYFISKGDSPLLLVDLDPDQNLGEMIGVDLEAEGRMTVSELLEDTFIGKGGTTVGVAPSERIEHRIWRDGLYEGKHFDFLALGTKWIEGCYCMPDAALRDALARLSKQYKYVLIDAP
;
A
#
# COMPACT_ATOMS: atom_id res chain seq x y z
N MET A 1 7.90 5.24 14.63
CA MET A 1 6.91 5.23 13.55
C MET A 1 5.79 6.21 13.87
N LYS A 2 5.50 7.14 12.96
CA LYS A 2 4.31 8.00 13.00
C LYS A 2 3.47 7.69 11.75
N ILE A 3 2.17 7.47 11.94
CA ILE A 3 1.22 7.27 10.84
C ILE A 3 0.40 8.55 10.70
N ILE A 4 0.36 9.12 9.51
CA ILE A 4 -0.41 10.31 9.18
C ILE A 4 -1.43 9.89 8.12
N VAL A 5 -2.71 9.99 8.47
CA VAL A 5 -3.82 9.64 7.57
C VAL A 5 -4.50 10.93 7.14
N THR A 6 -4.58 11.15 5.83
CA THR A 6 -5.26 12.30 5.24
C THR A 6 -6.60 11.81 4.69
N MET A 7 -7.70 12.39 5.18
CA MET A 7 -9.08 12.04 4.80
C MET A 7 -9.89 13.28 4.47
N GLY A 8 -10.93 13.14 3.64
CA GLY A 8 -11.76 14.27 3.23
C GLY A 8 -12.52 14.02 1.93
N ARG A 9 -13.49 14.87 1.60
CA ARG A 9 -14.32 14.67 0.41
C ARG A 9 -13.51 14.73 -0.89
N GLY A 10 -14.07 14.23 -1.98
CA GLY A 10 -13.49 14.38 -3.33
C GLY A 10 -13.21 15.86 -3.65
N GLY A 11 -12.04 16.13 -4.24
CA GLY A 11 -11.64 17.47 -4.66
C GLY A 11 -11.10 18.39 -3.56
N THR A 12 -10.92 17.94 -2.32
CA THR A 12 -10.35 18.79 -1.24
C THR A 12 -8.82 18.89 -1.26
N GLY A 13 -8.15 18.26 -2.24
CA GLY A 13 -6.69 18.33 -2.40
C GLY A 13 -5.89 17.38 -1.49
N LYS A 14 -6.48 16.26 -1.05
CA LYS A 14 -5.83 15.28 -0.14
C LYS A 14 -4.55 14.69 -0.72
N THR A 15 -4.65 14.12 -1.92
CA THR A 15 -3.53 13.51 -2.64
C THR A 15 -2.39 14.50 -2.83
N SER A 16 -2.72 15.75 -3.20
CA SER A 16 -1.74 16.83 -3.32
C SER A 16 -1.10 17.19 -1.98
N PHE A 17 -1.87 17.20 -0.89
CA PHE A 17 -1.33 17.42 0.44
C PHE A 17 -0.37 16.30 0.87
N VAL A 18 -0.72 15.05 0.57
CA VAL A 18 0.13 13.88 0.87
C VAL A 18 1.43 13.92 0.07
N SER A 19 1.39 14.23 -1.23
CA SER A 19 2.59 14.33 -2.06
C SER A 19 3.51 15.47 -1.62
N MET A 20 2.97 16.64 -1.30
CA MET A 20 3.74 17.77 -0.75
C MET A 20 4.34 17.46 0.63
N MET A 21 3.62 16.73 1.48
CA MET A 21 4.12 16.29 2.78
C MET A 21 5.28 15.31 2.62
N ALA A 22 5.21 14.39 1.65
CA ALA A 22 6.31 13.49 1.32
C ALA A 22 7.55 14.27 0.87
N ASP A 23 7.41 15.19 -0.08
CA ASP A 23 8.50 16.05 -0.55
C ASP A 23 9.15 16.83 0.61
N TYR A 24 8.33 17.39 1.50
CA TYR A 24 8.84 18.06 2.69
C TYR A 24 9.70 17.15 3.58
N PHE A 25 9.22 15.94 3.91
CA PHE A 25 10.01 15.00 4.73
C PHE A 25 11.30 14.57 4.02
N ILE A 26 11.24 14.30 2.72
CA ILE A 26 12.42 13.96 1.93
C ILE A 26 13.45 15.09 1.97
N SER A 27 13.01 16.35 1.81
CA SER A 27 13.88 17.53 1.85
C SER A 27 14.57 17.72 3.21
N LYS A 28 13.96 17.23 4.31
CA LYS A 28 14.51 17.27 5.66
C LYS A 28 15.40 16.07 6.00
N GLY A 29 15.52 15.09 5.09
CA GLY A 29 16.22 13.84 5.37
C GLY A 29 15.44 12.93 6.34
N ASP A 30 14.13 13.11 6.43
CA ASP A 30 13.26 12.38 7.34
C ASP A 30 12.84 11.04 6.73
N SER A 31 13.74 10.06 6.79
CA SER A 31 13.56 8.70 6.26
C SER A 31 13.65 7.63 7.39
N PRO A 32 13.25 6.37 7.15
CA PRO A 32 12.54 5.83 5.98
C PRO A 32 11.06 6.23 5.91
N LEU A 33 10.55 6.46 4.69
CA LEU A 33 9.21 6.96 4.39
C LEU A 33 8.42 5.95 3.56
N LEU A 34 7.19 5.65 3.98
CA LEU A 34 6.23 4.85 3.21
C LEU A 34 5.02 5.71 2.82
N LEU A 35 4.67 5.69 1.55
CA LEU A 35 3.45 6.25 1.00
C LEU A 35 2.45 5.13 0.72
N VAL A 36 1.20 5.31 1.13
CA VAL A 36 0.11 4.35 0.92
C VAL A 36 -1.06 5.06 0.27
N ASP A 37 -1.46 4.60 -0.90
CA ASP A 37 -2.69 5.05 -1.56
C ASP A 37 -3.82 4.07 -1.24
N LEU A 38 -4.80 4.52 -0.44
CA LEU A 38 -6.04 3.79 -0.16
C LEU A 38 -7.24 4.34 -0.93
N ASP A 39 -7.05 5.36 -1.77
CA ASP A 39 -8.12 5.93 -2.59
C ASP A 39 -8.32 5.03 -3.83
N PRO A 40 -9.55 4.55 -4.09
CA PRO A 40 -9.84 3.78 -5.30
C PRO A 40 -9.51 4.53 -6.59
N ASP A 41 -9.48 5.87 -6.58
CA ASP A 41 -9.11 6.66 -7.76
C ASP A 41 -7.61 6.58 -8.09
N GLN A 42 -6.76 6.09 -7.17
CA GLN A 42 -5.32 5.80 -7.35
C GLN A 42 -4.47 6.97 -7.88
N ASN A 43 -4.80 8.21 -7.51
CA ASN A 43 -4.12 9.40 -8.02
C ASN A 43 -2.75 9.65 -7.38
N LEU A 44 -2.40 9.01 -6.25
CA LEU A 44 -1.18 9.34 -5.52
C LEU A 44 0.07 8.92 -6.31
N GLY A 45 0.04 7.75 -6.96
CA GLY A 45 1.13 7.22 -7.77
C GLY A 45 1.56 8.21 -8.86
N GLU A 46 0.60 8.73 -9.62
CA GLU A 46 0.86 9.74 -10.66
C GLU A 46 1.48 11.02 -10.07
N MET A 47 0.98 11.50 -8.93
CA MET A 47 1.49 12.73 -8.29
C MET A 47 2.93 12.60 -7.79
N ILE A 48 3.34 11.41 -7.38
CA ILE A 48 4.71 11.14 -6.90
C ILE A 48 5.62 10.58 -7.99
N GLY A 49 5.12 10.47 -9.22
CA GLY A 49 5.88 10.01 -10.39
C GLY A 49 6.18 8.51 -10.39
N VAL A 50 5.30 7.68 -9.83
CA VAL A 50 5.42 6.23 -9.78
C VAL A 50 4.32 5.57 -10.59
N ASP A 51 4.73 4.71 -11.52
CA ASP A 51 3.86 3.82 -12.28
C ASP A 51 4.12 2.38 -11.83
N LEU A 52 3.20 1.81 -11.05
CA LEU A 52 3.36 0.46 -10.50
C LEU A 52 3.42 -0.61 -11.60
N GLU A 53 2.67 -0.46 -12.69
CA GLU A 53 2.64 -1.43 -13.78
C GLU A 53 3.98 -1.43 -14.53
N ALA A 54 4.52 -0.23 -14.83
CA ALA A 54 5.83 -0.09 -15.46
C ALA A 54 6.97 -0.63 -14.58
N GLU A 55 6.83 -0.54 -13.25
CA GLU A 55 7.78 -1.07 -12.26
C GLU A 55 7.57 -2.57 -11.98
N GLY A 56 6.62 -3.22 -12.66
CA GLY A 56 6.31 -4.64 -12.48
C GLY A 56 5.76 -4.97 -11.09
N ARG A 57 5.09 -4.02 -10.45
CA ARG A 57 4.47 -4.14 -9.12
C ARG A 57 2.96 -4.29 -9.24
N MET A 58 2.36 -4.94 -8.25
CA MET A 58 0.93 -5.22 -8.16
C MET A 58 0.30 -4.43 -7.00
N THR A 59 -0.93 -3.96 -7.20
CA THR A 59 -1.74 -3.40 -6.11
C THR A 59 -2.11 -4.46 -5.08
N VAL A 60 -2.45 -4.04 -3.87
CA VAL A 60 -2.90 -4.96 -2.81
C VAL A 60 -4.10 -5.81 -3.26
N SER A 61 -5.07 -5.22 -3.97
CA SER A 61 -6.21 -5.93 -4.52
C SER A 61 -5.80 -7.05 -5.49
N GLU A 62 -4.88 -6.77 -6.41
CA GLU A 62 -4.38 -7.78 -7.36
C GLU A 62 -3.58 -8.88 -6.65
N LEU A 63 -2.80 -8.52 -5.63
CA LEU A 63 -2.10 -9.49 -4.80
C LEU A 63 -3.07 -10.42 -4.08
N LEU A 64 -4.15 -9.88 -3.51
CA LEU A 64 -5.19 -10.67 -2.85
C LEU A 64 -5.87 -11.62 -3.85
N GLU A 65 -6.20 -11.13 -5.04
CA GLU A 65 -6.81 -11.94 -6.11
C GLU A 65 -5.90 -13.12 -6.51
N ASP A 66 -4.64 -12.87 -6.85
CA ASP A 66 -3.71 -13.94 -7.26
C ASP A 66 -3.29 -14.86 -6.08
N THR A 67 -3.35 -14.38 -4.83
CA THR A 67 -2.98 -15.19 -3.65
C THR A 67 -4.12 -16.10 -3.16
N PHE A 68 -5.36 -15.61 -3.17
CA PHE A 68 -6.50 -16.28 -2.55
C PHE A 68 -7.52 -16.84 -3.54
N ILE A 69 -7.65 -16.25 -4.72
CA ILE A 69 -8.71 -16.60 -5.69
C ILE A 69 -8.12 -17.39 -6.87
N GLY A 70 -7.00 -16.94 -7.46
CA GLY A 70 -6.44 -17.51 -8.69
C GLY A 70 -5.72 -18.86 -8.53
N LYS A 71 -5.15 -19.17 -7.36
CA LYS A 71 -4.24 -20.33 -7.19
C LYS A 71 -4.72 -21.43 -6.25
N GLY A 72 -6.00 -21.45 -5.86
CA GLY A 72 -6.55 -22.51 -5.01
C GLY A 72 -5.79 -22.60 -3.69
N GLY A 73 -6.15 -21.73 -2.75
CA GLY A 73 -5.42 -21.58 -1.49
C GLY A 73 -5.16 -22.92 -0.79
N THR A 74 -3.88 -23.28 -0.66
CA THR A 74 -3.24 -23.87 0.54
C THR A 74 -1.80 -24.25 0.21
N THR A 75 -0.83 -23.37 0.50
CA THR A 75 0.51 -23.83 0.86
C THR A 75 0.42 -24.37 2.28
N VAL A 76 0.40 -25.70 2.42
CA VAL A 76 0.29 -26.39 3.71
C VAL A 76 1.39 -25.88 4.65
N GLY A 77 0.99 -25.23 5.75
CA GLY A 77 1.89 -24.83 6.85
C GLY A 77 2.24 -23.33 6.97
N VAL A 78 1.89 -22.46 6.01
CA VAL A 78 2.16 -21.01 6.12
C VAL A 78 0.88 -20.23 6.39
N ALA A 79 0.92 -19.31 7.37
CA ALA A 79 -0.22 -18.48 7.72
C ALA A 79 -0.62 -17.54 6.56
N PRO A 80 -1.92 -17.30 6.31
CA PRO A 80 -2.39 -16.36 5.29
C PRO A 80 -1.76 -14.95 5.38
N SER A 81 -1.57 -14.44 6.60
CA SER A 81 -0.92 -13.15 6.87
C SER A 81 0.54 -13.12 6.45
N GLU A 82 1.28 -14.21 6.68
CA GLU A 82 2.69 -14.33 6.28
C GLU A 82 2.82 -14.48 4.75
N ARG A 83 1.88 -15.19 4.12
CA ARG A 83 1.81 -15.29 2.65
C ARG A 83 1.59 -13.93 2.01
N ILE A 84 0.61 -13.15 2.51
CA ILE A 84 0.32 -11.83 1.93
C ILE A 84 1.43 -10.84 2.25
N GLU A 85 2.02 -10.89 3.44
CA GLU A 85 3.18 -10.07 3.81
C GLU A 85 4.35 -10.29 2.85
N HIS A 86 4.74 -11.55 2.59
CA HIS A 86 5.81 -11.87 1.63
C HIS A 86 5.48 -11.39 0.21
N ARG A 87 4.21 -11.46 -0.18
CA ARG A 87 3.73 -11.00 -1.48
C ARG A 87 3.75 -9.49 -1.62
N ILE A 88 3.38 -8.76 -0.57
CA ILE A 88 3.50 -7.30 -0.53
C ILE A 88 4.98 -6.91 -0.67
N TRP A 89 5.88 -7.53 0.08
CA TRP A 89 7.33 -7.25 -0.04
C TRP A 89 7.88 -7.53 -1.44
N ARG A 90 7.54 -8.69 -2.02
CA ARG A 90 8.13 -9.13 -3.30
C ARG A 90 7.50 -8.46 -4.51
N ASP A 91 6.18 -8.40 -4.54
CA ASP A 91 5.40 -8.09 -5.73
C ASP A 91 4.62 -6.78 -5.59
N GLY A 92 4.35 -6.28 -4.38
CA GLY A 92 3.45 -5.13 -4.17
C GLY A 92 4.10 -3.80 -3.81
N LEU A 93 5.26 -3.84 -3.17
CA LEU A 93 5.97 -2.66 -2.70
C LEU A 93 6.86 -2.13 -3.81
N TYR A 94 6.64 -0.88 -4.20
CA TYR A 94 7.63 -0.11 -4.95
C TYR A 94 8.68 0.40 -3.98
N GLU A 95 9.95 0.08 -4.24
CA GLU A 95 11.09 0.50 -3.43
C GLU A 95 11.86 1.61 -4.14
N GLY A 96 11.68 2.84 -3.66
CA GLY A 96 12.29 4.02 -4.25
C GLY A 96 13.54 4.47 -3.51
N LYS A 97 14.28 5.40 -4.11
CA LYS A 97 15.46 6.00 -3.47
C LYS A 97 15.12 6.80 -2.20
N HIS A 98 13.94 7.40 -2.16
CA HIS A 98 13.55 8.37 -1.12
C HIS A 98 12.35 7.93 -0.30
N PHE A 99 11.48 7.11 -0.88
CA PHE A 99 10.28 6.58 -0.27
C PHE A 99 9.95 5.23 -0.91
N ASP A 100 9.20 4.42 -0.17
CA ASP A 100 8.54 3.25 -0.71
C ASP A 100 7.06 3.58 -0.93
N PHE A 101 6.42 2.87 -1.85
CA PHE A 101 5.04 3.12 -2.23
C PHE A 101 4.24 1.82 -2.35
N LEU A 102 2.99 1.88 -1.87
CA LEU A 102 2.01 0.81 -1.95
C LEU A 102 0.65 1.39 -2.31
N ALA A 103 -0.07 0.76 -3.25
CA ALA A 103 -1.43 1.16 -3.61
C ALA A 103 -2.44 0.04 -3.34
N LEU A 104 -3.64 0.40 -2.90
CA LEU A 104 -4.72 -0.54 -2.61
C LEU A 104 -5.25 -1.20 -3.89
N GLY A 105 -5.51 -0.41 -4.93
CA GLY A 105 -6.14 -0.89 -6.17
C GLY A 105 -7.64 -0.63 -6.24
N THR A 106 -8.20 -0.73 -7.45
CA THR A 106 -9.63 -0.41 -7.76
C THR A 106 -10.57 -1.60 -7.61
N LYS A 107 -10.07 -2.82 -7.64
CA LYS A 107 -10.91 -4.04 -7.62
C LYS A 107 -11.16 -4.50 -6.20
N TRP A 108 -12.36 -4.21 -5.70
CA TRP A 108 -12.98 -4.98 -4.63
C TRP A 108 -13.87 -6.04 -5.26
N ILE A 109 -13.45 -7.30 -5.15
CA ILE A 109 -14.21 -8.44 -5.66
C ILE A 109 -15.38 -8.70 -4.68
N GLU A 110 -16.48 -9.31 -5.13
CA GLU A 110 -17.57 -9.73 -4.23
C GLU A 110 -17.18 -11.01 -3.48
N GLY A 111 -17.31 -11.04 -2.14
CA GLY A 111 -16.90 -12.20 -1.32
C GLY A 111 -16.82 -11.92 0.18
N CYS A 112 -16.55 -12.96 0.97
CA CYS A 112 -16.35 -12.84 2.42
C CYS A 112 -14.87 -12.60 2.74
N TYR A 113 -14.52 -11.34 3.01
CA TYR A 113 -13.12 -10.86 3.16
C TYR A 113 -12.57 -10.89 4.57
N CYS A 114 -13.27 -11.45 5.55
CA CYS A 114 -12.83 -11.39 6.95
C CYS A 114 -11.41 -11.97 7.16
N MET A 115 -11.03 -13.02 6.43
CA MET A 115 -9.69 -13.61 6.51
C MET A 115 -8.64 -12.82 5.70
N PRO A 116 -8.86 -12.46 4.41
CA PRO A 116 -7.97 -11.57 3.66
C PRO A 116 -7.71 -10.21 4.34
N ASP A 117 -8.74 -9.57 4.89
CA ASP A 117 -8.64 -8.26 5.53
C ASP A 117 -7.83 -8.32 6.81
N ALA A 118 -8.08 -9.34 7.64
CA ALA A 118 -7.30 -9.56 8.86
C ALA A 118 -5.83 -9.86 8.52
N ALA A 119 -5.60 -10.69 7.52
CA ALA A 119 -4.26 -11.03 7.05
C ALA A 119 -3.50 -9.80 6.52
N LEU A 120 -4.17 -8.96 5.71
CA LEU A 120 -3.62 -7.72 5.19
C LEU A 120 -3.33 -6.72 6.30
N ARG A 121 -4.26 -6.54 7.24
CA ARG A 121 -4.11 -5.63 8.37
C ARG A 121 -2.89 -6.00 9.22
N ASP A 122 -2.71 -7.28 9.51
CA ASP A 122 -1.57 -7.77 10.27
C ASP A 122 -0.25 -7.59 9.50
N ALA A 123 -0.25 -7.85 8.19
CA ALA A 123 0.91 -7.63 7.32
C ALA A 123 1.32 -6.15 7.27
N LEU A 124 0.37 -5.24 7.03
CA LEU A 124 0.63 -3.80 7.01
C LEU A 124 1.08 -3.27 8.38
N ALA A 125 0.54 -3.80 9.47
CA ALA A 125 0.96 -3.45 10.83
C ALA A 125 2.40 -3.87 11.14
N ARG A 126 2.92 -4.91 10.48
CA ARG A 126 4.33 -5.34 10.60
C ARG A 126 5.22 -4.52 9.67
N LEU A 127 4.81 -4.37 8.42
CA LEU A 127 5.55 -3.63 7.39
C LEU A 127 5.78 -2.18 7.81
N SER A 128 4.74 -1.50 8.30
CA SER A 128 4.81 -0.11 8.75
C SER A 128 5.87 0.16 9.83
N LYS A 129 6.22 -0.83 10.68
CA LYS A 129 7.22 -0.67 11.76
C LYS A 129 8.63 -0.39 11.25
N GLN A 130 8.91 -0.70 9.98
CA GLN A 130 10.20 -0.42 9.35
C GLN A 130 10.35 1.06 8.98
N TYR A 131 9.26 1.83 8.99
CA TYR A 131 9.22 3.21 8.54
C TYR A 131 9.20 4.21 9.70
N LYS A 132 9.93 5.31 9.53
CA LYS A 132 9.86 6.46 10.45
C LYS A 132 8.49 7.13 10.31
N TYR A 133 8.05 7.32 9.08
CA TYR A 133 6.78 7.93 8.71
C TYR A 133 6.02 7.06 7.71
N VAL A 134 4.71 6.94 7.92
CA VAL A 134 3.78 6.33 6.97
C VAL A 134 2.72 7.38 6.64
N LEU A 135 2.63 7.76 5.37
CA LEU A 135 1.68 8.74 4.88
C LEU A 135 0.60 8.02 4.08
N ILE A 136 -0.65 8.19 4.51
CA ILE A 136 -1.79 7.48 3.93
C ILE A 136 -2.73 8.50 3.29
N ASP A 137 -2.94 8.37 1.99
CA ASP A 137 -4.04 9.03 1.28
C ASP A 137 -5.27 8.13 1.34
N ALA A 138 -6.37 8.65 1.87
CA ALA A 138 -7.59 7.89 2.09
C ALA A 138 -8.82 8.70 1.66
N PRO A 139 -9.88 8.03 1.15
CA PRO A 139 -11.06 8.70 0.60
C PRO A 139 -11.86 9.54 1.61
#